data_AF-A0A1S3KFT5-F1
#
_entry.id   AF-A0A1S3KFT5-F1
#
_cell.length_a   1.000
_cell.length_b   1.000
_cell.length_c   1.000
_cell.angle_alpha   90.00
_cell.angle_beta   90.00
_cell.angle_gamma   90.00
#
_symmetry.space_group_name_H-M   'P 1'
#
loop_
_entity.id
_entity.type
_entity.pdbx_description
1 polymer ?
#
loop_
_entity_poly.entity_id
_entity_poly.type
_entity_poly.pdbx_seq_one_letter_code
_entity_poly.pdbx_strand_id
1 'polypeptide(L)'
;MEMNEDGAEHEGRKKSDSSVPMQRRRFNGVYPAPIDKLGPFGRWLRHTLLDAILVGTPVLVAIQKCRTPFRDKLMHFLSFLGTEDFYTPLILLFTWVIDIRLGRVVCLFMSLVFHVAGTLKNLLRLPRPPHPPVQVLEQAYDWAMPSLHSILGVVLPWYIWIYCYVHYHFTPLSLIVLFCIIAFWSFSVMFSRFYLGVHSPADIVVGGTVGVLLLSIFVQTDDYLDHYIGYAPHVILQSFVFFMVLLAIHPRSDPPTLSFADTVVTGSVAFGVVVARHRTVGQHSIVSALLEQTTDNTSVNSIVIMALARILIGFPVVLLTRSIVKSVVRSSIFQICQLFHIPAYSHADYAKNSVQLTKHYCPGFKLPPVYPEKVKKTSEIKKKDAKEEEDDENTRDTEVDREGGTSSVPVKEAAPFDVDIPTKFFTYTAMTWVAAEWCHYLFHYMNIVA
;
A
#
# COMPACT_ATOMS: atom_id res chain seq x y z
N MET A 1 -25.21 43.47 31.51
CA MET A 1 -25.86 44.41 30.58
C MET A 1 -26.53 43.54 29.54
N GLU A 2 -27.83 43.32 29.74
CA GLU A 2 -28.71 42.60 28.83
C GLU A 2 -28.81 43.33 27.48
N MET A 3 -28.98 42.59 26.38
CA MET A 3 -30.28 42.51 25.69
C MET A 3 -30.20 41.54 24.50
N ASN A 4 -31.17 40.62 24.46
CA ASN A 4 -31.62 39.87 23.29
C ASN A 4 -32.29 40.82 22.28
N GLU A 5 -32.32 40.43 21.00
CA GLU A 5 -33.57 40.36 20.24
C GLU A 5 -33.43 39.42 19.03
N ASP A 6 -34.48 38.60 18.88
CA ASP A 6 -34.69 37.50 17.94
C ASP A 6 -35.05 37.98 16.52
N GLY A 7 -34.94 37.09 15.52
CA GLY A 7 -35.52 37.33 14.21
C GLY A 7 -35.22 36.27 13.15
N ALA A 8 -35.97 35.17 13.22
CA ALA A 8 -36.06 34.04 12.30
C ALA A 8 -35.96 34.33 10.79
N GLU A 9 -35.30 33.42 10.05
CA GLU A 9 -35.84 32.91 8.78
C GLU A 9 -35.37 31.46 8.52
N HIS A 10 -36.35 30.56 8.57
CA HIS A 10 -36.24 29.12 8.34
C HIS A 10 -36.47 28.86 6.86
N GLU A 11 -35.49 28.31 6.13
CA GLU A 11 -35.77 27.63 4.87
C GLU A 11 -35.07 26.26 4.85
N GLY A 12 -35.89 25.22 4.94
CA GLY A 12 -35.50 23.84 5.13
C GLY A 12 -34.96 23.22 3.85
N ARG A 13 -33.65 22.98 3.81
CA ARG A 13 -33.06 21.98 2.91
C ARG A 13 -33.01 20.65 3.64
N LYS A 14 -34.01 19.80 3.43
CA LYS A 14 -34.00 18.37 3.82
C LYS A 14 -32.70 17.74 3.28
N LYS A 15 -31.70 17.57 4.15
CA LYS A 15 -30.60 16.64 3.90
C LYS A 15 -31.21 15.24 3.93
N SER A 16 -31.31 14.61 2.76
CA SER A 16 -31.61 13.18 2.65
C SER A 16 -30.50 12.43 3.39
N ASP A 17 -30.85 11.94 4.56
CA ASP A 17 -30.04 11.05 5.38
C ASP A 17 -29.88 9.72 4.62
N SER A 18 -28.86 9.66 3.77
CA SER A 18 -28.36 8.42 3.18
C SER A 18 -27.11 7.99 3.96
N SER A 19 -27.29 7.84 5.26
CA SER A 19 -26.35 7.15 6.13
C SER A 19 -26.38 5.66 5.78
N VAL A 20 -25.57 5.27 4.79
CA VAL A 20 -25.29 3.86 4.49
C VAL A 20 -24.83 3.18 5.79
N PRO A 21 -25.58 2.21 6.34
CA PRO A 21 -25.25 1.60 7.61
C PRO A 21 -24.20 0.52 7.37
N MET A 22 -22.95 0.90 7.14
CA MET A 22 -21.86 -0.09 7.10
C MET A 22 -21.49 -0.48 8.53
N GLN A 23 -22.33 -1.37 9.07
CA GLN A 23 -22.08 -2.34 10.13
C GLN A 23 -20.88 -2.03 11.04
N ARG A 24 -21.16 -1.49 12.23
CA ARG A 24 -20.36 -1.76 13.45
C ARG A 24 -20.39 -3.26 13.73
N ARG A 25 -19.68 -4.08 12.94
CA ARG A 25 -19.30 -5.42 13.38
C ARG A 25 -18.23 -5.25 14.43
N ARG A 26 -18.63 -5.14 15.70
CA ARG A 26 -17.79 -5.57 16.80
C ARG A 26 -17.49 -7.05 16.51
N PHE A 27 -16.32 -7.34 15.95
CA PHE A 27 -15.84 -8.71 15.90
C PHE A 27 -15.82 -9.20 17.35
N ASN A 28 -16.56 -10.27 17.64
CA ASN A 28 -16.59 -10.91 18.96
C ASN A 28 -15.19 -11.45 19.30
N GLY A 29 -14.28 -10.59 19.76
CA GLY A 29 -12.95 -10.89 20.29
C GLY A 29 -11.93 -11.53 19.34
N VAL A 30 -12.35 -12.21 18.27
CA VAL A 30 -11.50 -13.04 17.41
C VAL A 30 -11.34 -12.41 16.03
N TYR A 31 -10.10 -12.25 15.59
CA TYR A 31 -9.76 -11.63 14.29
C TYR A 31 -9.34 -12.69 13.28
N PRO A 32 -10.24 -13.20 12.42
CA PRO A 32 -9.88 -14.17 11.40
C PRO A 32 -9.05 -13.53 10.28
N ALA A 33 -8.12 -14.30 9.74
CA ALA A 33 -7.31 -13.94 8.58
C ALA A 33 -7.36 -15.04 7.51
N PRO A 34 -7.10 -14.69 6.24
CA PRO A 34 -7.08 -15.66 5.14
C PRO A 34 -6.15 -16.86 5.41
N ILE A 35 -5.02 -16.66 6.10
CA ILE A 35 -4.09 -17.75 6.43
C ILE A 35 -4.69 -18.82 7.35
N ASP A 36 -5.70 -18.48 8.16
CA ASP A 36 -6.36 -19.43 9.07
C ASP A 36 -7.09 -20.55 8.31
N LYS A 37 -7.39 -20.34 7.01
CA LYS A 37 -7.98 -21.34 6.12
C LYS A 37 -7.05 -22.51 5.81
N LEU A 38 -5.73 -22.36 6.06
CA LEU A 38 -4.75 -23.44 5.95
C LEU A 38 -4.80 -24.42 7.15
N GLY A 39 -5.84 -24.34 7.99
CA GLY A 39 -6.03 -25.27 9.10
C GLY A 39 -5.11 -24.98 10.29
N PRO A 40 -4.69 -26.01 11.05
CA PRO A 40 -3.85 -25.85 12.23
C PRO A 40 -2.50 -25.21 11.92
N PHE A 41 -1.89 -25.52 10.77
CA PHE A 41 -0.60 -24.96 10.38
C PHE A 41 -0.65 -23.43 10.21
N GLY A 42 -1.62 -22.93 9.44
CA GLY A 42 -1.76 -21.49 9.21
C GLY A 42 -2.02 -20.70 10.49
N ARG A 43 -2.83 -21.26 11.39
CA ARG A 43 -3.08 -20.68 12.71
C ARG A 43 -1.83 -20.72 13.59
N TRP A 44 -1.15 -21.86 13.67
CA TRP A 44 0.10 -22.01 14.42
C TRP A 44 1.13 -20.96 13.98
N LEU A 45 1.36 -20.84 12.67
CA LEU A 45 2.28 -19.87 12.11
C LEU A 45 1.90 -18.44 12.52
N ARG A 46 0.61 -18.10 12.43
CA ARG A 46 0.11 -16.77 12.81
C ARG A 46 0.27 -16.48 14.31
N HIS A 47 0.05 -17.48 15.18
CA HIS A 47 0.31 -17.37 16.62
C HIS A 47 1.80 -17.16 16.89
N THR A 48 2.68 -17.96 16.30
CA THR A 48 4.14 -17.81 16.46
C THR A 48 4.63 -16.43 16.01
N LEU A 49 4.11 -15.92 14.90
CA LEU A 49 4.46 -14.58 14.42
C LEU A 49 3.92 -13.46 15.33
N LEU A 50 2.71 -13.63 15.89
CA LEU A 50 2.18 -12.69 16.89
C LEU A 50 3.05 -12.68 18.15
N ASP A 51 3.42 -13.84 18.67
CA ASP A 51 4.29 -13.95 19.84
C ASP A 51 5.64 -13.28 19.58
N ALA A 52 6.22 -13.46 18.39
CA ALA A 52 7.46 -12.80 18.00
C ALA A 52 7.33 -11.26 17.97
N ILE A 53 6.20 -10.72 17.53
CA ILE A 53 5.91 -9.26 17.60
C ILE A 53 5.89 -8.81 19.06
N LEU A 54 5.19 -9.54 19.93
CA LEU A 54 5.01 -9.16 21.34
C LEU A 54 6.31 -9.25 22.13
N VAL A 55 7.11 -10.31 21.93
CA VAL A 55 8.44 -10.49 22.54
C VAL A 55 9.39 -9.36 22.14
N GLY A 56 9.20 -8.75 20.97
CA GLY A 56 9.98 -7.61 20.51
C GLY A 56 9.70 -6.28 21.22
N THR A 57 8.59 -6.16 21.96
CA THR A 57 8.15 -4.91 22.59
C THR A 57 9.20 -4.26 23.50
N PRO A 58 9.90 -5.00 24.40
CA PRO A 58 10.91 -4.39 25.29
C PRO A 58 12.08 -3.74 24.53
N VAL A 59 12.43 -4.26 23.35
CA VAL A 59 13.49 -3.69 22.50
C VAL A 59 13.10 -2.29 22.03
N LEU A 60 11.86 -2.10 21.58
CA LEU A 60 11.35 -0.80 21.17
C LEU A 60 11.35 0.19 22.34
N VAL A 61 10.88 -0.24 23.51
CA VAL A 61 10.88 0.60 24.71
C VAL A 61 12.31 1.00 25.09
N ALA A 62 13.28 0.07 25.00
CA ALA A 62 14.69 0.38 25.27
C ALA A 62 15.26 1.41 24.29
N ILE A 63 15.00 1.27 22.99
CA ILE A 63 15.41 2.25 21.97
C ILE A 63 14.79 3.63 22.27
N GLN A 64 13.50 3.65 22.68
CA GLN A 64 12.77 4.88 22.96
C GLN A 64 13.23 5.60 24.24
N LYS A 65 14.04 4.97 25.12
CA LYS A 65 14.69 5.66 26.24
C LYS A 65 15.71 6.71 25.78
N CYS A 66 16.28 6.54 24.60
CA CYS A 66 17.28 7.44 24.03
C CYS A 66 16.65 8.59 23.22
N ARG A 67 15.37 8.89 23.42
CA ARG A 67 14.67 9.90 22.64
C ARG A 67 15.09 11.31 22.98
N THR A 68 15.21 12.13 21.94
CA THR A 68 15.41 13.58 22.04
C THR A 68 14.71 14.22 20.84
N PRO A 69 14.28 15.49 20.91
CA PRO A 69 13.61 16.16 19.79
C PRO A 69 14.42 16.17 18.49
N PHE A 70 15.76 16.23 18.59
CA PHE A 70 16.65 16.14 17.43
C PHE A 70 16.63 14.73 16.81
N ARG A 71 16.73 13.68 17.64
CA ARG A 71 16.71 12.30 17.16
C ARG A 71 15.35 11.92 16.59
N ASP A 72 14.25 12.43 17.16
CA ASP A 72 12.91 12.25 16.60
C ASP A 72 12.85 12.79 15.17
N LYS A 73 13.29 14.04 14.93
CA LYS A 73 13.36 14.64 13.58
C LYS A 73 14.26 13.86 12.62
N LEU A 74 15.44 13.44 13.09
CA LEU A 74 16.36 12.64 12.30
C LEU A 74 15.72 11.31 11.88
N MET A 75 15.03 10.62 12.80
CA MET A 75 14.39 9.33 12.51
C MET A 75 13.20 9.48 11.58
N HIS A 76 12.44 10.57 11.66
CA HIS A 76 11.44 10.91 10.65
C HIS A 76 12.06 11.13 9.27
N PHE A 77 13.18 11.85 9.18
CA PHE A 77 13.90 12.03 7.92
C PHE A 77 14.43 10.71 7.35
N LEU A 78 15.02 9.84 8.18
CA LEU A 78 15.49 8.53 7.75
C LEU A 78 14.33 7.60 7.34
N SER A 79 13.18 7.72 8.01
CA SER A 79 11.94 7.03 7.63
C SER A 79 11.41 7.49 6.28
N PHE A 80 11.46 8.80 6.00
CA PHE A 80 11.09 9.38 4.71
C PHE A 80 11.87 8.78 3.52
N LEU A 81 13.13 8.39 3.70
CA LEU A 81 13.90 7.69 2.66
C LEU A 81 13.36 6.29 2.30
N GLY A 82 12.38 5.79 3.05
CA GLY A 82 11.66 4.55 2.84
C GLY A 82 10.23 4.72 2.30
N THR A 83 9.82 5.93 1.93
CA THR A 83 8.45 6.24 1.46
C THR A 83 8.38 6.49 -0.04
N GLU A 84 7.19 6.29 -0.60
CA GLU A 84 6.87 6.60 -1.99
C GLU A 84 7.12 8.07 -2.38
N ASP A 85 7.05 8.99 -1.42
CA ASP A 85 7.35 10.41 -1.63
C ASP A 85 8.83 10.65 -1.94
N PHE A 86 9.74 9.86 -1.37
CA PHE A 86 11.16 9.87 -1.73
C PHE A 86 11.42 9.10 -3.03
N TYR A 87 10.78 7.94 -3.20
CA TYR A 87 11.03 7.10 -4.37
C TYR A 87 10.52 7.69 -5.68
N THR A 88 9.43 8.45 -5.66
CA THR A 88 8.88 9.09 -6.87
C THR A 88 9.89 10.02 -7.57
N PRO A 89 10.46 11.06 -6.91
CA PRO A 89 11.47 11.89 -7.55
C PRO A 89 12.77 11.13 -7.87
N LEU A 90 13.14 10.11 -7.07
CA LEU A 90 14.31 9.28 -7.36
C LEU A 90 14.14 8.49 -8.67
N ILE A 91 12.96 7.93 -8.91
CA ILE A 91 12.64 7.22 -10.16
C ILE A 91 12.67 8.17 -11.36
N LEU A 92 12.18 9.41 -11.20
CA LEU A 92 12.27 10.42 -12.25
C LEU A 92 13.72 10.84 -12.53
N LEU A 93 14.54 10.94 -11.48
CA LEU A 93 15.97 11.18 -11.62
C LEU A 93 16.64 10.04 -12.42
N PHE A 94 16.31 8.78 -12.12
CA PHE A 94 16.80 7.65 -12.92
C PHE A 94 16.35 7.76 -14.38
N THR A 95 15.05 7.95 -14.59
CA THR A 95 14.45 7.95 -15.93
C THR A 95 14.98 9.09 -16.80
N TRP A 96 15.11 10.31 -16.27
CA TRP A 96 15.44 11.49 -17.07
C TRP A 96 16.93 11.83 -17.10
N VAL A 97 17.69 11.46 -16.07
CA VAL A 97 19.07 11.91 -15.89
C VAL A 97 20.05 10.74 -15.92
N ILE A 98 19.85 9.71 -15.10
CA ILE A 98 20.91 8.71 -14.86
C ILE A 98 20.90 7.58 -15.90
N ASP A 99 19.82 6.81 -15.96
CA ASP A 99 19.69 5.64 -16.82
C ASP A 99 18.20 5.29 -16.94
N ILE A 100 17.70 5.37 -18.17
CA ILE A 100 16.29 5.15 -18.46
C ILE A 100 15.88 3.69 -18.20
N ARG A 101 16.78 2.72 -18.41
CA ARG A 101 16.53 1.32 -18.07
C ARG A 101 16.39 1.17 -16.56
N LEU A 102 17.32 1.72 -15.77
CA LEU A 102 17.25 1.68 -14.31
C LEU A 102 15.91 2.24 -13.78
N GLY A 103 15.47 3.39 -14.31
CA GLY A 103 14.18 4.00 -13.94
C GLY A 103 12.99 3.06 -14.20
N ARG A 104 12.95 2.44 -15.38
CA ARG A 104 11.88 1.51 -15.75
C ARG A 104 11.86 0.24 -14.91
N VAL A 105 12.99 -0.44 -14.76
CA VAL A 105 13.06 -1.71 -14.02
C VAL A 105 12.74 -1.51 -12.54
N VAL A 106 13.15 -0.37 -11.95
CA VAL A 106 12.79 0.00 -10.58
C VAL A 106 11.27 0.20 -10.43
N CYS A 107 10.58 0.85 -11.39
CA CYS A 107 9.12 0.95 -11.37
C CYS A 107 8.44 -0.43 -11.36
N LEU A 108 8.90 -1.34 -12.23
CA LEU A 108 8.37 -2.71 -12.31
C LEU A 108 8.61 -3.46 -10.99
N PHE A 109 9.81 -3.34 -10.44
CA PHE A 109 10.17 -4.00 -9.20
C PHE A 109 9.35 -3.49 -8.01
N MET A 110 9.15 -2.18 -7.93
CA MET A 110 8.31 -1.55 -6.90
C MET A 110 6.88 -2.06 -6.96
N SER A 111 6.31 -2.21 -8.15
CA SER A 111 4.97 -2.79 -8.29
C SER A 111 4.89 -4.21 -7.74
N LEU A 112 5.87 -5.06 -8.03
CA LEU A 112 5.96 -6.42 -7.47
C LEU A 112 6.06 -6.38 -5.94
N VAL A 113 6.92 -5.52 -5.40
CA VAL A 113 7.13 -5.36 -3.96
C VAL A 113 5.85 -4.94 -3.24
N PHE A 114 5.16 -3.92 -3.73
CA PHE A 114 3.92 -3.43 -3.12
C PHE A 114 2.81 -4.48 -3.18
N HIS A 115 2.69 -5.21 -4.30
CA HIS A 115 1.74 -6.30 -4.43
C HIS A 115 2.00 -7.43 -3.42
N VAL A 116 3.25 -7.88 -3.30
CA VAL A 116 3.64 -8.96 -2.37
C VAL A 116 3.48 -8.51 -0.92
N ALA A 117 3.94 -7.31 -0.57
CA ALA A 117 3.83 -6.77 0.78
C ALA A 117 2.36 -6.59 1.20
N GLY A 118 1.53 -6.00 0.33
CA GLY A 118 0.10 -5.81 0.56
C GLY A 118 -0.63 -7.15 0.73
N THR A 119 -0.31 -8.12 -0.12
CA THR A 119 -0.85 -9.47 -0.06
C THR A 119 -0.50 -10.16 1.26
N LEU A 120 0.78 -10.17 1.65
CA LEU A 120 1.23 -10.78 2.91
C LEU A 120 0.60 -10.11 4.13
N LYS A 121 0.51 -8.77 4.14
CA LYS A 121 -0.15 -8.01 5.21
C LYS A 121 -1.60 -8.43 5.39
N ASN A 122 -2.36 -8.52 4.30
CA ASN A 122 -3.77 -8.89 4.36
C ASN A 122 -4.02 -10.39 4.56
N LEU A 123 -3.05 -11.23 4.20
CA LEU A 123 -3.05 -12.67 4.47
C LEU A 123 -2.83 -12.96 5.96
N LEU A 124 -1.89 -12.25 6.61
CA LEU A 124 -1.50 -12.45 8.00
C LEU A 124 -2.37 -11.68 9.00
N ARG A 125 -2.79 -10.44 8.66
CA ARG A 125 -3.55 -9.54 9.54
C ARG A 125 -3.00 -9.49 10.98
N LEU A 126 -1.69 -9.24 11.08
CA LEU A 126 -0.98 -9.15 12.36
C LEU A 126 -0.91 -7.69 12.84
N PRO A 127 -1.22 -7.45 14.13
CA PRO A 127 -1.28 -6.10 14.69
C PRO A 127 0.13 -5.51 14.88
N ARG A 128 0.19 -4.19 15.01
CA ARG A 128 1.41 -3.46 15.38
C ARG A 128 1.75 -3.66 16.86
N PRO A 129 2.99 -3.34 17.29
CA PRO A 129 3.39 -3.41 18.69
C PRO A 129 2.40 -2.71 19.64
N PRO A 130 2.24 -3.16 20.88
CA PRO A 130 1.27 -2.58 21.82
C PRO A 130 1.60 -1.12 22.18
N HIS A 131 0.57 -0.28 22.20
CA HIS A 131 0.64 1.12 22.62
C HIS A 131 -0.47 1.40 23.66
N PRO A 132 -0.14 1.74 24.93
CA PRO A 132 1.19 1.65 25.58
C PRO A 132 1.71 0.20 25.70
N PRO A 133 3.03 -0.06 25.97
CA PRO A 133 4.07 0.87 26.45
C PRO A 133 4.91 1.55 25.37
N VAL A 134 4.85 1.09 24.11
CA VAL A 134 5.56 1.75 23.01
C VAL A 134 4.87 3.08 22.72
N GLN A 135 5.64 4.14 22.44
CA GLN A 135 5.10 5.41 21.97
C GLN A 135 5.08 5.43 20.43
N VAL A 136 3.95 5.82 19.84
CA VAL A 136 3.79 5.84 18.38
C VAL A 136 4.07 7.24 17.87
N LEU A 137 5.15 7.40 17.11
CA LEU A 137 5.61 8.69 16.59
C LEU A 137 5.20 8.92 15.13
N GLU A 138 4.87 7.84 14.42
CA GLU A 138 4.39 7.89 13.05
C GLU A 138 3.07 7.11 12.94
N GLN A 139 2.09 7.67 12.24
CA GLN A 139 0.81 7.01 12.05
C GLN A 139 0.92 5.95 10.95
N ALA A 140 0.33 4.78 11.20
CA ALA A 140 0.32 3.72 10.22
C ALA A 140 -0.98 2.92 10.27
N TYR A 141 -1.67 2.90 9.13
CA TYR A 141 -3.06 2.43 9.03
C TYR A 141 -3.19 0.99 8.52
N ASP A 142 -2.10 0.37 8.10
CA ASP A 142 -2.06 -1.01 7.63
C ASP A 142 -1.49 -1.98 8.67
N TRP A 143 -1.68 -3.28 8.43
CA TRP A 143 -1.11 -4.36 9.24
C TRP A 143 0.42 -4.26 9.33
N ALA A 144 0.97 -4.78 10.42
CA ALA A 144 2.37 -4.61 10.78
C ALA A 144 3.31 -5.45 9.92
N MET A 145 2.99 -6.73 9.76
CA MET A 145 3.89 -7.71 9.17
C MET A 145 3.51 -8.02 7.72
N PRO A 146 4.47 -8.05 6.78
CA PRO A 146 5.85 -7.56 6.91
C PRO A 146 5.95 -6.02 6.88
N SER A 147 7.06 -5.47 7.38
CA SER A 147 7.35 -4.05 7.22
C SER A 147 7.71 -3.70 5.78
N LEU A 148 6.88 -2.88 5.12
CA LEU A 148 7.14 -2.40 3.76
C LEU A 148 8.42 -1.58 3.69
N HIS A 149 8.70 -0.72 4.67
CA HIS A 149 9.95 0.05 4.72
C HIS A 149 11.18 -0.86 4.83
N SER A 150 11.06 -2.02 5.48
CA SER A 150 12.15 -2.98 5.53
C SER A 150 12.35 -3.70 4.21
N ILE A 151 11.26 -4.11 3.54
CA ILE A 151 11.36 -4.67 2.18
C ILE A 151 12.00 -3.63 1.24
N LEU A 152 11.51 -2.38 1.26
CA LEU A 152 11.99 -1.29 0.41
C LEU A 152 13.44 -0.88 0.72
N GLY A 153 13.81 -0.86 2.01
CA GLY A 153 15.18 -0.62 2.45
C GLY A 153 16.18 -1.70 2.02
N VAL A 154 15.70 -2.92 1.71
CA VAL A 154 16.53 -3.96 1.09
C VAL A 154 16.49 -3.86 -0.43
N VAL A 155 15.32 -3.91 -1.04
CA VAL A 155 15.19 -4.10 -2.49
C VAL A 155 15.78 -2.95 -3.30
N LEU A 156 15.49 -1.69 -2.97
CA LEU A 156 15.93 -0.57 -3.81
C LEU A 156 17.41 -0.24 -3.65
N PRO A 157 17.95 -0.02 -2.44
CA PRO A 157 19.35 0.34 -2.28
C PRO A 157 20.27 -0.74 -2.85
N TRP A 158 19.98 -2.01 -2.55
CA TRP A 158 20.82 -3.11 -2.99
C TRP A 158 20.65 -3.44 -4.48
N TYR A 159 19.45 -3.25 -5.06
CA TYR A 159 19.30 -3.35 -6.52
C TYR A 159 20.13 -2.28 -7.23
N ILE A 160 20.16 -1.03 -6.75
CA ILE A 160 21.01 0.03 -7.32
C ILE A 160 22.50 -0.37 -7.26
N TRP A 161 22.96 -0.88 -6.11
CA TRP A 161 24.35 -1.31 -5.98
C TRP A 161 24.72 -2.45 -6.95
N ILE A 162 23.86 -3.48 -7.04
CA ILE A 162 24.04 -4.61 -7.96
C ILE A 162 23.98 -4.13 -9.42
N TYR A 163 23.02 -3.27 -9.75
CA TYR A 163 22.89 -2.70 -11.08
C TYR A 163 24.14 -1.92 -11.49
N CYS A 164 24.67 -1.08 -10.58
CA CYS A 164 25.94 -0.38 -10.79
C CYS A 164 27.11 -1.35 -10.98
N TYR A 165 27.17 -2.43 -10.21
CA TYR A 165 28.21 -3.45 -10.35
C TYR A 165 28.14 -4.20 -11.70
N VAL A 166 26.95 -4.48 -12.21
CA VAL A 166 26.73 -5.25 -13.45
C VAL A 166 26.86 -4.39 -14.70
N HIS A 167 26.28 -3.18 -14.69
CA HIS A 167 26.13 -2.35 -15.89
C HIS A 167 27.14 -1.20 -15.99
N TYR A 168 27.87 -0.89 -14.92
CA TYR A 168 28.86 0.20 -14.93
C TYR A 168 30.25 -0.31 -14.55
N HIS A 169 31.28 0.22 -15.25
CA HIS A 169 32.68 -0.10 -14.98
C HIS A 169 33.26 0.77 -13.86
N PHE A 170 32.69 0.67 -12.66
CA PHE A 170 33.19 1.41 -11.50
C PHE A 170 34.49 0.83 -10.96
N THR A 171 35.38 1.71 -10.48
CA THR A 171 36.58 1.29 -9.77
C THR A 171 36.20 0.58 -8.46
N PRO A 172 37.06 -0.31 -7.93
CA PRO A 172 36.80 -0.97 -6.64
C PRO A 172 36.53 0.02 -5.51
N LEU A 173 37.24 1.15 -5.48
CA LEU A 173 37.01 2.20 -4.48
C LEU A 173 35.61 2.82 -4.61
N SER A 174 35.18 3.15 -5.83
CA SER A 174 33.84 3.68 -6.09
C SER A 174 32.75 2.71 -5.64
N LEU A 175 32.92 1.40 -5.90
CA LEU A 175 31.99 0.37 -5.46
C LEU A 175 31.93 0.22 -3.94
N ILE A 176 33.07 0.35 -3.24
CA ILE A 176 33.13 0.33 -1.77
C ILE A 176 32.43 1.56 -1.19
N VAL A 177 32.67 2.75 -1.74
CA VAL A 177 31.98 3.97 -1.29
C VAL A 177 30.48 3.85 -1.51
N LEU A 178 30.05 3.38 -2.69
CA LEU A 178 28.64 3.14 -2.97
C LEU A 178 28.05 2.10 -2.00
N PHE A 179 28.76 1.01 -1.72
CA PHE A 179 28.34 0.00 -0.75
C PHE A 179 28.08 0.63 0.63
N CYS A 180 28.99 1.46 1.13
CA CYS A 180 28.83 2.13 2.42
C CYS A 180 27.59 3.04 2.46
N ILE A 181 27.33 3.79 1.38
CA ILE A 181 26.15 4.66 1.26
C ILE A 181 24.87 3.82 1.26
N ILE A 182 24.84 2.75 0.47
CA ILE A 182 23.70 1.84 0.32
C ILE A 182 23.41 1.09 1.62
N ALA A 183 24.45 0.59 2.29
CA ALA A 183 24.33 -0.06 3.60
C ALA A 183 23.82 0.91 4.66
N PHE A 184 24.32 2.15 4.67
CA PHE A 184 23.85 3.18 5.59
C PHE A 184 22.37 3.52 5.35
N TRP A 185 21.97 3.71 4.09
CA TRP A 185 20.58 3.98 3.72
C TRP A 185 19.65 2.83 4.15
N SER A 186 19.99 1.60 3.76
CA SER A 186 19.26 0.38 4.10
C SER A 186 19.08 0.22 5.62
N PHE A 187 20.17 0.29 6.39
CA PHE A 187 20.13 0.15 7.84
C PHE A 187 19.33 1.28 8.51
N SER A 188 19.53 2.53 8.08
CA SER A 188 18.89 3.69 8.68
C SER A 188 17.37 3.68 8.50
N VAL A 189 16.88 3.30 7.31
CA VAL A 189 15.44 3.15 7.05
C VAL A 189 14.85 2.09 7.97
N MET A 190 15.48 0.91 8.08
CA MET A 190 15.00 -0.16 8.96
C MET A 190 15.02 0.24 10.43
N PHE A 191 16.10 0.85 10.89
CA PHE A 191 16.26 1.29 12.27
C PHE A 191 15.23 2.35 12.68
N SER A 192 14.91 3.29 11.76
CA SER A 192 13.90 4.32 12.00
C SER A 192 12.54 3.73 12.43
N ARG A 193 12.15 2.56 11.90
CA ARG A 193 10.86 1.92 12.20
C ARG A 193 10.76 1.41 13.63
N PHE A 194 11.88 0.95 14.20
CA PHE A 194 11.96 0.60 15.62
C PHE A 194 11.79 1.84 16.49
N TYR A 195 12.53 2.89 16.16
CA TYR A 195 12.54 4.12 16.92
C TYR A 195 11.16 4.79 16.95
N LEU A 196 10.49 4.87 15.79
CA LEU A 196 9.17 5.48 15.62
C LEU A 196 8.02 4.63 16.21
N GLY A 197 8.30 3.41 16.69
CA GLY A 197 7.35 2.60 17.45
C GLY A 197 6.26 1.93 16.61
N VAL A 198 6.49 1.79 15.30
CA VAL A 198 5.49 1.31 14.34
C VAL A 198 5.67 -0.15 13.95
N HIS A 199 6.86 -0.72 14.14
CA HIS A 199 7.20 -2.11 13.79
C HIS A 199 8.09 -2.77 14.86
N SER A 200 7.84 -4.05 15.13
CA SER A 200 8.67 -4.93 15.95
C SER A 200 9.92 -5.43 15.20
N PRO A 201 10.93 -5.98 15.90
CA PRO A 201 12.04 -6.71 15.27
C PRO A 201 11.58 -7.82 14.33
N ALA A 202 10.52 -8.56 14.68
CA ALA A 202 9.97 -9.60 13.82
C ALA A 202 9.44 -9.03 12.49
N ASP A 203 8.76 -7.88 12.51
CA ASP A 203 8.24 -7.23 11.30
C ASP A 203 9.37 -6.82 10.34
N ILE A 204 10.50 -6.35 10.88
CA ILE A 204 11.68 -5.94 10.11
C ILE A 204 12.46 -7.15 9.61
N VAL A 205 12.66 -8.19 10.42
CA VAL A 205 13.36 -9.41 9.95
C VAL A 205 12.56 -10.08 8.83
N VAL A 206 11.26 -10.29 9.01
CA VAL A 206 10.41 -10.88 7.96
C VAL A 206 10.38 -10.00 6.71
N GLY A 207 10.28 -8.68 6.87
CA GLY A 207 10.36 -7.73 5.75
C GLY A 207 11.69 -7.81 5.00
N GLY A 208 12.81 -7.81 5.72
CA GLY A 208 14.14 -7.95 5.14
C GLY A 208 14.32 -9.28 4.41
N THR A 209 13.88 -10.40 4.99
CA THR A 209 13.91 -11.71 4.34
C THR A 209 13.10 -11.73 3.05
N VAL A 210 11.86 -11.21 3.06
CA VAL A 210 11.04 -11.08 1.85
C VAL A 210 11.74 -10.20 0.82
N GLY A 211 12.36 -9.10 1.24
CA GLY A 211 13.13 -8.21 0.36
C GLY A 211 14.31 -8.91 -0.31
N VAL A 212 15.12 -9.67 0.45
CA VAL A 212 16.25 -10.43 -0.09
C VAL A 212 15.78 -11.47 -1.10
N LEU A 213 14.69 -12.19 -0.82
CA LEU A 213 14.12 -13.18 -1.74
C LEU A 213 13.64 -12.53 -3.04
N LEU A 214 12.88 -11.43 -2.93
CA LEU A 214 12.41 -10.69 -4.09
C LEU A 214 13.56 -10.13 -4.93
N LEU A 215 14.56 -9.53 -4.28
CA LEU A 215 15.76 -9.01 -4.95
C LEU A 215 16.52 -10.11 -5.67
N SER A 216 16.71 -11.26 -5.03
CA SER A 216 17.44 -12.40 -5.61
C SER A 216 16.77 -12.91 -6.88
N ILE A 217 15.43 -12.99 -6.88
CA ILE A 217 14.65 -13.40 -8.07
C ILE A 217 14.67 -12.30 -9.13
N PHE A 218 14.49 -11.04 -8.74
CA PHE A 218 14.36 -9.93 -9.68
C PHE A 218 15.67 -9.68 -10.45
N VAL A 219 16.82 -9.70 -9.77
CA VAL A 219 18.15 -9.54 -10.42
C VAL A 219 18.44 -10.63 -11.46
N GLN A 220 17.84 -11.82 -11.35
CA GLN A 220 18.01 -12.89 -12.33
C GLN A 220 17.06 -12.78 -13.52
N THR A 221 16.01 -11.96 -13.40
CA THR A 221 14.87 -11.93 -14.34
C THR A 221 14.64 -10.58 -14.98
N ASP A 222 15.28 -9.51 -14.49
CA ASP A 222 15.07 -8.13 -14.93
C ASP A 222 15.47 -7.92 -16.40
N ASP A 223 16.59 -8.48 -16.87
CA ASP A 223 16.99 -8.45 -18.28
C ASP A 223 15.96 -9.12 -19.19
N TYR A 224 15.50 -10.31 -18.81
CA TYR A 224 14.49 -11.06 -19.56
C TYR A 224 13.16 -10.30 -19.60
N LEU A 225 12.76 -9.71 -18.46
CA LEU A 225 11.56 -8.91 -18.34
C LEU A 225 11.64 -7.65 -19.20
N ASP A 226 12.75 -6.90 -19.12
CA ASP A 226 12.98 -5.67 -19.86
C ASP A 226 13.00 -5.92 -21.38
N HIS A 227 13.63 -7.02 -21.82
CA HIS A 227 13.61 -7.48 -23.20
C HIS A 227 12.20 -7.90 -23.66
N TYR A 228 11.50 -8.71 -22.87
CA TYR A 228 10.15 -9.16 -23.17
C TYR A 228 9.19 -7.98 -23.36
N ILE A 229 9.25 -6.99 -22.47
CA ILE A 229 8.43 -5.77 -22.56
C ILE A 229 8.72 -4.98 -23.85
N GLY A 230 9.97 -4.95 -24.29
CA GLY A 230 10.34 -4.27 -25.53
C GLY A 230 9.75 -4.96 -26.77
N TYR A 231 9.91 -6.28 -26.87
CA TYR A 231 9.78 -6.98 -28.16
C TYR A 231 8.61 -7.97 -28.27
N ALA A 232 7.98 -8.37 -27.15
CA ALA A 232 6.92 -9.37 -27.21
C ALA A 232 5.65 -8.85 -27.90
N PRO A 233 5.00 -9.67 -28.75
CA PRO A 233 3.75 -9.29 -29.39
C PRO A 233 2.63 -9.17 -28.35
N HIS A 234 1.78 -8.15 -28.49
CA HIS A 234 0.63 -7.91 -27.63
C HIS A 234 0.94 -7.74 -26.13
N VAL A 235 2.17 -7.36 -25.78
CA VAL A 235 2.60 -7.26 -24.38
C VAL A 235 1.74 -6.31 -23.54
N ILE A 236 1.23 -5.22 -24.13
CA ILE A 236 0.34 -4.29 -23.45
C ILE A 236 -0.93 -5.02 -22.96
N LEU A 237 -1.58 -5.81 -23.82
CA LEU A 237 -2.79 -6.53 -23.42
C LEU A 237 -2.46 -7.60 -22.38
N GLN A 238 -1.35 -8.33 -22.55
CA GLN A 238 -0.91 -9.35 -21.60
C GLN A 238 -0.63 -8.75 -20.21
N SER A 239 0.08 -7.63 -20.14
CA SER A 239 0.36 -6.94 -18.88
C SER A 239 -0.91 -6.40 -18.22
N PHE A 240 -1.86 -5.88 -19.01
CA PHE A 240 -3.16 -5.46 -18.48
C PHE A 240 -3.93 -6.64 -17.86
N VAL A 241 -4.05 -7.75 -18.59
CA VAL A 241 -4.74 -8.96 -18.10
C VAL A 241 -4.04 -9.52 -16.87
N PHE A 242 -2.71 -9.63 -16.90
CA PHE A 242 -1.91 -10.08 -15.76
C PHE A 242 -2.17 -9.21 -14.52
N PHE A 243 -2.16 -7.89 -14.68
CA PHE A 243 -2.44 -6.97 -13.58
C PHE A 243 -3.86 -7.12 -13.03
N MET A 244 -4.87 -7.30 -13.90
CA MET A 244 -6.24 -7.57 -13.46
C MET A 244 -6.35 -8.88 -12.67
N VAL A 245 -5.65 -9.93 -13.10
CA VAL A 245 -5.57 -11.20 -12.35
C VAL A 245 -4.93 -10.98 -10.98
N LEU A 246 -3.82 -10.23 -10.89
CA LEU A 246 -3.19 -9.89 -9.62
C LEU A 246 -4.14 -9.14 -8.69
N LEU A 247 -4.90 -8.16 -9.20
CA LEU A 247 -5.90 -7.44 -8.40
C LEU A 247 -7.06 -8.33 -7.95
N ALA A 248 -7.47 -9.30 -8.78
CA ALA A 248 -8.54 -10.23 -8.45
C ALA A 248 -8.15 -11.21 -7.32
N ILE A 249 -6.89 -11.65 -7.29
CA ILE A 249 -6.39 -12.55 -6.24
C ILE A 249 -5.88 -11.82 -4.99
N HIS A 250 -5.67 -10.49 -5.05
CA HIS A 250 -5.16 -9.71 -3.93
C HIS A 250 -6.14 -9.77 -2.74
N PRO A 251 -5.73 -10.31 -1.57
CA PRO A 251 -6.60 -10.40 -0.40
C PRO A 251 -7.05 -9.01 0.05
N ARG A 252 -8.36 -8.84 0.28
CA ARG A 252 -8.93 -7.61 0.85
C ARG A 252 -9.18 -7.78 2.35
N SER A 253 -8.96 -6.72 3.11
CA SER A 253 -9.23 -6.68 4.55
C SER A 253 -10.55 -5.97 4.83
N ASP A 254 -11.28 -6.44 5.84
CA ASP A 254 -12.38 -5.72 6.46
C ASP A 254 -11.99 -5.40 7.91
N PRO A 255 -11.87 -4.12 8.32
CA PRO A 255 -12.03 -2.90 7.52
C PRO A 255 -10.93 -2.73 6.44
N PRO A 256 -11.19 -1.91 5.40
CA PRO A 256 -10.25 -1.69 4.29
C PRO A 256 -8.89 -1.15 4.77
N THR A 257 -7.84 -1.61 4.10
CA THR A 257 -6.44 -1.16 4.23
C THR A 257 -6.06 -0.33 3.01
N LEU A 258 -5.00 0.46 3.12
CA LEU A 258 -4.46 1.21 1.99
C LEU A 258 -3.78 0.29 0.96
N SER A 259 -3.27 -0.86 1.40
CA SER A 259 -2.57 -1.86 0.57
C SER A 259 -3.18 -2.15 -0.82
N PHE A 260 -4.51 -2.29 -0.93
CA PHE A 260 -5.16 -2.55 -2.22
C PHE A 260 -5.06 -1.33 -3.14
N ALA A 261 -5.28 -0.13 -2.61
CA ALA A 261 -5.12 1.10 -3.36
C ALA A 261 -3.67 1.35 -3.76
N ASP A 262 -2.69 1.04 -2.90
CA ASP A 262 -1.27 1.18 -3.22
C ASP A 262 -0.82 0.19 -4.30
N THR A 263 -1.34 -1.04 -4.26
CA THR A 263 -1.14 -2.03 -5.33
C THR A 263 -1.73 -1.54 -6.66
N VAL A 264 -2.90 -0.89 -6.62
CA VAL A 264 -3.50 -0.28 -7.82
C VAL A 264 -2.58 0.82 -8.37
N VAL A 265 -2.14 1.75 -7.52
CA VAL A 265 -1.27 2.86 -7.93
C VAL A 265 0.04 2.34 -8.54
N THR A 266 0.76 1.47 -7.83
CA THR A 266 2.06 0.97 -8.28
C THR A 266 1.97 0.06 -9.50
N GLY A 267 0.92 -0.77 -9.61
CA GLY A 267 0.67 -1.55 -10.82
C GLY A 267 0.29 -0.71 -12.03
N SER A 268 -0.36 0.44 -11.82
CA SER A 268 -0.65 1.41 -12.89
C SER A 268 0.63 2.09 -13.38
N VAL A 269 1.54 2.42 -12.47
CA VAL A 269 2.88 2.93 -12.81
C VAL A 269 3.63 1.89 -13.65
N ALA A 270 3.69 0.63 -13.21
CA ALA A 270 4.31 -0.46 -13.97
C ALA A 270 3.67 -0.65 -15.36
N PHE A 271 2.34 -0.61 -15.44
CA PHE A 271 1.63 -0.70 -16.72
C PHE A 271 1.97 0.48 -17.65
N GLY A 272 2.05 1.71 -17.12
CA GLY A 272 2.50 2.88 -17.88
C GLY A 272 3.93 2.73 -18.41
N VAL A 273 4.84 2.14 -17.63
CA VAL A 273 6.21 1.80 -18.08
C VAL A 273 6.20 0.77 -19.21
N VAL A 274 5.38 -0.27 -19.11
CA VAL A 274 5.25 -1.29 -20.17
C VAL A 274 4.80 -0.65 -21.48
N VAL A 275 3.75 0.19 -21.42
CA VAL A 275 3.23 0.91 -22.59
C VAL A 275 4.30 1.81 -23.20
N ALA A 276 4.98 2.62 -22.38
CA ALA A 276 6.03 3.53 -22.85
C ALA A 276 7.18 2.74 -23.50
N ARG A 277 7.70 1.70 -22.84
CA ARG A 277 8.82 0.92 -23.37
C ARG A 277 8.49 0.24 -24.69
N HIS A 278 7.33 -0.43 -24.77
CA HIS A 278 6.96 -1.14 -25.99
C HIS A 278 6.84 -0.20 -27.19
N ARG A 279 6.37 1.03 -26.98
CA ARG A 279 6.23 2.05 -28.05
C ARG A 279 7.54 2.71 -28.45
N THR A 280 8.49 2.81 -27.51
CA THR A 280 9.76 3.53 -27.68
C THR A 280 10.94 2.63 -27.99
N VAL A 281 10.71 1.32 -28.08
CA VAL A 281 11.76 0.36 -28.43
C VAL A 281 12.39 0.73 -29.78
N GLY A 282 13.73 0.81 -29.82
CA GLY A 282 14.48 1.25 -31.01
C GLY A 282 14.63 2.76 -31.20
N GLN A 283 14.01 3.61 -30.35
CA GLN A 283 14.08 5.07 -30.45
C GLN A 283 15.14 5.69 -29.52
N HIS A 284 16.29 5.03 -29.38
CA HIS A 284 17.35 5.42 -28.41
C HIS A 284 17.91 6.84 -28.61
N SER A 285 17.86 7.37 -29.84
CA SER A 285 18.33 8.73 -30.16
C SER A 285 17.47 9.84 -29.53
N ILE A 286 16.21 9.54 -29.23
CA ILE A 286 15.27 10.51 -28.66
C ILE A 286 14.97 10.15 -27.20
N VAL A 287 14.76 8.87 -26.92
CA VAL A 287 14.32 8.36 -25.62
C VAL A 287 15.51 7.75 -24.88
N SER A 288 16.28 8.62 -24.23
CA SER A 288 17.44 8.27 -23.40
C SER A 288 17.58 9.22 -22.21
N ALA A 289 18.19 8.74 -21.12
CA ALA A 289 18.55 9.59 -20.00
C ALA A 289 19.71 10.53 -20.37
N LEU A 290 19.93 11.58 -19.57
CA LEU A 290 20.91 12.61 -19.90
C LEU A 290 22.34 12.06 -19.94
N LEU A 291 22.72 11.26 -18.94
CA LEU A 291 24.07 10.67 -18.85
C LEU A 291 24.33 9.60 -19.91
N GLU A 292 23.29 9.03 -20.51
CA GLU A 292 23.46 8.13 -21.67
C GLU A 292 23.85 8.88 -22.95
N GLN A 293 23.60 10.20 -22.99
CA GLN A 293 23.90 11.07 -24.13
C GLN A 293 25.24 11.80 -23.97
N THR A 294 25.81 11.85 -22.75
CA THR A 294 27.04 12.60 -22.49
C THR A 294 28.25 11.97 -23.17
N THR A 295 29.15 12.83 -23.66
CA THR A 295 30.47 12.42 -24.17
C THR A 295 31.57 12.87 -23.21
N ASP A 296 32.79 12.35 -23.35
CA ASP A 296 33.93 12.72 -22.49
C ASP A 296 34.24 14.22 -22.48
N ASN A 297 33.76 14.96 -23.48
CA ASN A 297 33.95 16.40 -23.62
C ASN A 297 32.82 17.25 -23.01
N THR A 298 31.72 16.64 -22.56
CA THR A 298 30.59 17.37 -21.99
C THR A 298 30.97 17.94 -20.63
N SER A 299 30.87 19.26 -20.45
CA SER A 299 31.22 19.90 -19.18
C SER A 299 30.27 19.51 -18.05
N VAL A 300 30.78 19.33 -16.84
CA VAL A 300 29.96 19.03 -15.65
C VAL A 300 28.88 20.10 -15.41
N ASN A 301 29.21 21.37 -15.66
CA ASN A 301 28.24 22.47 -15.54
C ASN A 301 27.08 22.29 -16.52
N SER A 302 27.35 21.90 -17.77
CA SER A 302 26.31 21.61 -18.75
C SER A 302 25.41 20.47 -18.28
N ILE A 303 25.99 19.38 -17.76
CA ILE A 303 25.23 18.23 -17.24
C ILE A 303 24.30 18.67 -16.11
N VAL A 304 24.81 19.44 -15.14
CA VAL A 304 24.01 19.92 -14.00
C VAL A 304 22.89 20.84 -14.48
N ILE A 305 23.16 21.79 -15.37
CA ILE A 305 22.16 22.71 -15.91
C ILE A 305 21.06 21.94 -16.66
N MET A 306 21.44 20.99 -17.52
CA MET A 306 20.48 20.20 -18.30
C MET A 306 19.68 19.24 -17.41
N ALA A 307 20.30 18.63 -16.39
CA ALA A 307 19.60 17.80 -15.42
C ALA A 307 18.56 18.61 -14.63
N LEU A 308 18.93 19.79 -14.16
CA LEU A 308 18.00 20.71 -13.49
C LEU A 308 16.87 21.14 -14.42
N ALA A 309 17.18 21.47 -15.68
CA ALA A 309 16.17 21.84 -16.68
C ALA A 309 15.17 20.69 -16.94
N ARG A 310 15.65 19.45 -17.13
CA ARG A 310 14.78 18.27 -17.30
C ARG A 310 13.84 18.09 -16.11
N ILE A 311 14.34 18.21 -14.88
CA ILE A 311 13.54 18.06 -13.67
C ILE A 311 12.53 19.21 -13.51
N LEU A 312 12.97 20.46 -13.67
CA LEU A 312 12.13 21.65 -13.50
C LEU A 312 11.02 21.76 -14.56
N ILE A 313 11.23 21.23 -15.77
CA ILE A 313 10.23 21.21 -16.84
C ILE A 313 9.37 19.96 -16.78
N GLY A 314 9.98 18.78 -16.63
CA GLY A 314 9.27 17.50 -16.65
C GLY A 314 8.35 17.31 -15.44
N PHE A 315 8.79 17.71 -14.25
CA PHE A 315 8.02 17.47 -13.02
C PHE A 315 6.66 18.21 -13.03
N PRO A 316 6.56 19.50 -13.38
CA PRO A 316 5.27 20.17 -13.57
C PRO A 316 4.38 19.51 -14.62
N VAL A 317 4.95 19.03 -15.74
CA VAL A 317 4.18 18.34 -16.80
C VAL A 317 3.53 17.06 -16.27
N VAL A 318 4.25 16.26 -15.47
CA VAL A 318 3.71 15.05 -14.84
C VAL A 318 2.63 15.40 -13.80
N LEU A 319 2.82 16.44 -12.99
CA LEU A 319 1.82 16.89 -12.01
C LEU A 319 0.56 17.47 -12.67
N LEU A 320 0.73 18.19 -13.78
CA LEU A 320 -0.39 18.72 -14.56
C LEU A 320 -1.19 17.56 -15.18
N THR A 321 -0.49 16.56 -15.74
CA THR A 321 -1.09 15.32 -16.25
C THR A 321 -1.92 14.64 -15.17
N ARG A 322 -1.38 14.47 -13.95
CA ARG A 322 -2.11 13.93 -12.80
C ARG A 322 -3.41 14.68 -12.55
N SER A 323 -3.33 16.01 -12.54
CA SER A 323 -4.46 16.88 -12.18
C SER A 323 -5.57 16.85 -13.23
N ILE A 324 -5.20 16.93 -14.52
CA ILE A 324 -6.13 16.88 -15.65
C ILE A 324 -6.78 15.50 -15.72
N VAL A 325 -5.98 14.43 -15.80
CA VAL A 325 -6.50 13.06 -15.99
C VAL A 325 -7.37 12.64 -14.82
N LYS A 326 -6.95 12.90 -13.58
CA LYS A 326 -7.76 12.60 -12.39
C LYS A 326 -9.12 13.29 -12.44
N SER A 327 -9.14 14.58 -12.80
CA SER A 327 -10.39 15.37 -12.86
C SER A 327 -11.33 14.82 -13.93
N VAL A 328 -10.82 14.64 -15.16
CA VAL A 328 -11.60 14.17 -16.30
C VAL A 328 -12.12 12.75 -16.06
N VAL A 329 -11.24 11.80 -15.73
CA VAL A 329 -11.63 10.38 -15.54
C VAL A 329 -12.63 10.23 -14.41
N ARG A 330 -12.40 10.90 -13.27
CA ARG A 330 -13.32 10.82 -12.12
C ARG A 330 -14.70 11.34 -12.49
N SER A 331 -14.77 12.48 -13.19
CA SER A 331 -16.02 13.07 -13.66
C SER A 331 -16.76 12.12 -14.61
N SER A 332 -16.06 11.57 -15.61
CA SER A 332 -16.61 10.63 -16.57
C SER A 332 -17.15 9.36 -15.91
N ILE A 333 -16.43 8.80 -14.93
CA ILE A 333 -16.88 7.59 -14.22
C ILE A 333 -18.15 7.89 -13.42
N PHE A 334 -18.24 9.02 -12.72
CA PHE A 334 -19.46 9.40 -12.02
C PHE A 334 -20.65 9.55 -12.97
N GLN A 335 -20.46 10.20 -14.12
CA GLN A 335 -21.52 10.35 -15.13
C GLN A 335 -21.98 9.00 -15.68
N ILE A 336 -21.05 8.07 -15.94
CA ILE A 336 -21.36 6.70 -16.38
C ILE A 336 -22.14 5.96 -15.29
N CYS A 337 -21.69 6.01 -14.03
CA CYS A 337 -22.41 5.38 -12.92
C CYS A 337 -23.82 5.94 -12.76
N GLN A 338 -24.01 7.26 -12.90
CA GLN A 338 -25.32 7.89 -12.87
C GLN A 338 -26.21 7.43 -14.03
N LEU A 339 -25.66 7.34 -15.24
CA LEU A 339 -26.38 6.88 -16.44
C LEU A 339 -26.89 5.44 -16.29
N PHE A 340 -26.10 4.56 -15.68
CA PHE A 340 -26.45 3.16 -15.46
C PHE A 340 -27.10 2.88 -14.10
N HIS A 341 -27.44 3.92 -13.33
CA HIS A 341 -28.00 3.81 -11.98
C HIS A 341 -27.18 2.91 -11.02
N ILE A 342 -25.85 2.90 -11.18
CA ILE A 342 -24.94 2.16 -10.30
C ILE A 342 -24.65 3.03 -9.07
N PRO A 343 -24.93 2.55 -7.85
CA PRO A 343 -24.59 3.30 -6.64
C PRO A 343 -23.07 3.41 -6.54
N ALA A 344 -22.55 4.64 -6.53
CA ALA A 344 -21.12 4.92 -6.55
C ALA A 344 -20.72 5.84 -5.41
N TYR A 345 -19.51 5.65 -4.88
CA TYR A 345 -18.95 6.48 -3.82
C TYR A 345 -17.45 6.72 -4.05
N SER A 346 -16.92 7.71 -3.33
CA SER A 346 -15.51 8.06 -3.30
C SER A 346 -14.95 7.67 -1.94
N HIS A 347 -14.06 6.66 -1.92
CA HIS A 347 -13.40 6.24 -0.68
C HIS A 347 -12.55 7.37 -0.07
N ALA A 348 -11.93 8.23 -0.89
CA ALA A 348 -11.16 9.38 -0.42
C ALA A 348 -12.02 10.37 0.36
N ASP A 349 -13.27 10.59 -0.06
CA ASP A 349 -14.20 11.48 0.62
C ASP A 349 -14.83 10.82 1.85
N TYR A 350 -15.04 9.51 1.81
CA TYR A 350 -15.43 8.73 2.99
C TYR A 350 -14.34 8.75 4.06
N ALA A 351 -13.09 8.50 3.67
CA ALA A 351 -11.95 8.40 4.58
C ALA A 351 -11.71 9.70 5.37
N LYS A 352 -11.92 10.87 4.76
CA LYS A 352 -11.82 12.18 5.44
C LYS A 352 -12.79 12.33 6.62
N ASN A 353 -13.93 11.65 6.56
CA ASN A 353 -15.02 11.77 7.53
C ASN A 353 -15.13 10.55 8.46
N SER A 354 -14.26 9.55 8.29
CA SER A 354 -14.30 8.30 9.06
C SER A 354 -13.10 8.19 10.01
N VAL A 355 -13.32 7.72 11.24
CA VAL A 355 -12.24 7.40 12.18
C VAL A 355 -11.53 6.13 11.70
N GLN A 356 -10.28 6.25 11.27
CA GLN A 356 -9.46 5.10 10.94
C GLN A 356 -9.03 4.38 12.24
N LEU A 357 -9.39 3.10 12.38
CA LEU A 357 -9.00 2.33 13.54
C LEU A 357 -7.50 2.05 13.53
N THR A 358 -6.86 2.28 14.69
CA THR A 358 -5.47 1.88 14.90
C THR A 358 -5.37 0.36 14.91
N LYS A 359 -4.33 -0.18 14.25
CA LYS A 359 -4.10 -1.63 14.17
C LYS A 359 -3.04 -2.10 15.17
N HIS A 360 -2.85 -1.35 16.26
CA HIS A 360 -1.97 -1.73 17.35
C HIS A 360 -2.58 -2.87 18.17
N TYR A 361 -1.72 -3.73 18.72
CA TYR A 361 -2.15 -4.80 19.58
C TYR A 361 -2.86 -4.25 20.80
N CYS A 362 -4.01 -4.85 21.11
CA CYS A 362 -4.76 -4.60 22.34
C CYS A 362 -5.05 -5.94 23.02
N PRO A 363 -5.24 -5.99 24.35
CA PRO A 363 -5.57 -7.23 25.06
C PRO A 363 -6.84 -7.94 24.53
N GLY A 364 -7.72 -7.21 23.85
CA GLY A 364 -8.91 -7.76 23.18
C GLY A 364 -8.63 -8.39 21.82
N PHE A 365 -7.42 -8.31 21.27
CA PHE A 365 -7.02 -8.93 20.01
C PHE A 365 -6.75 -10.42 20.22
N LYS A 366 -7.72 -11.29 19.88
CA LYS A 366 -7.54 -12.74 19.95
C LYS A 366 -7.45 -13.37 18.56
N LEU A 367 -6.53 -14.31 18.43
CA LEU A 367 -6.44 -15.17 17.25
C LEU A 367 -7.35 -16.40 17.42
N PRO A 368 -7.87 -16.99 16.33
CA PRO A 368 -8.55 -18.28 16.41
C PRO A 368 -7.65 -19.36 17.04
N PRO A 369 -8.18 -20.30 17.84
CA PRO A 369 -7.37 -21.35 18.44
C PRO A 369 -6.76 -22.25 17.36
N VAL A 370 -5.51 -22.68 17.57
CA VAL A 370 -4.74 -23.51 16.62
C VAL A 370 -5.47 -24.80 16.30
N TYR A 371 -5.91 -25.51 17.34
CA TYR A 371 -6.79 -26.66 17.24
C TYR A 371 -8.21 -26.23 17.62
N PRO A 372 -9.23 -26.55 16.80
CA PRO A 372 -10.62 -26.28 17.18
C PRO A 372 -10.93 -27.04 18.48
N GLU A 373 -11.51 -26.35 19.47
CA GLU A 373 -12.03 -27.03 20.65
C GLU A 373 -13.08 -28.04 20.20
N LYS A 374 -12.94 -29.29 20.65
CA LYS A 374 -14.03 -30.27 20.53
C LYS A 374 -15.21 -29.67 21.26
N VAL A 375 -16.25 -29.28 20.53
CA VAL A 375 -17.54 -28.87 21.11
C VAL A 375 -17.97 -30.03 22.01
N LYS A 376 -17.84 -29.86 23.33
CA LYS A 376 -18.59 -30.69 24.28
C LYS A 376 -20.04 -30.42 23.93
N LYS A 377 -20.70 -31.38 23.27
CA LYS A 377 -22.15 -31.35 23.09
C LYS A 377 -22.72 -31.10 24.48
N THR A 378 -23.38 -29.95 24.65
CA THR A 378 -24.21 -29.63 25.80
C THR A 378 -25.42 -30.56 25.78
N SER A 379 -25.21 -31.86 25.97
CA SER A 379 -26.25 -32.88 26.15
C SER A 379 -26.49 -33.20 27.62
N GLU A 380 -25.81 -32.51 28.55
CA GLU A 380 -25.94 -32.75 29.98
C GLU A 380 -26.65 -31.64 30.76
N ILE A 381 -26.88 -30.45 30.18
CA ILE A 381 -27.68 -29.41 30.85
C ILE A 381 -29.18 -29.64 30.63
N LYS A 382 -29.61 -30.11 29.45
CA LYS A 382 -31.03 -30.41 29.16
C LYS A 382 -31.61 -31.67 29.84
N LYS A 383 -30.82 -32.42 30.61
CA LYS A 383 -31.31 -33.60 31.35
C LYS A 383 -31.60 -33.33 32.82
N LYS A 384 -31.22 -32.16 33.35
CA LYS A 384 -31.57 -31.77 34.72
C LYS A 384 -32.83 -30.91 34.78
N ASP A 385 -33.07 -30.09 33.76
CA ASP A 385 -34.22 -29.18 33.75
C ASP A 385 -35.52 -29.80 33.19
N ALA A 386 -35.45 -31.02 32.61
CA ALA A 386 -36.60 -31.72 32.04
C ALA A 386 -37.30 -32.69 33.02
N LYS A 387 -37.07 -32.54 34.34
CA LYS A 387 -37.65 -33.41 35.36
C LYS A 387 -38.40 -32.68 36.48
N GLU A 388 -38.56 -31.37 36.40
CA GLU A 388 -39.23 -30.56 37.42
C GLU A 388 -40.33 -29.63 36.87
N GLU A 389 -40.72 -29.73 35.60
CA GLU A 389 -41.78 -28.89 34.98
C GLU A 389 -42.98 -29.68 34.42
N GLU A 390 -43.30 -30.83 35.01
CA GLU A 390 -44.64 -31.45 34.89
C GLU A 390 -45.26 -31.41 36.28
N ASP A 391 -45.85 -30.28 36.67
CA ASP A 391 -46.92 -30.15 37.68
C ASP A 391 -47.07 -28.65 38.05
N ASP A 392 -47.73 -27.86 37.19
CA ASP A 392 -48.70 -26.85 37.61
C ASP A 392 -49.17 -26.03 36.40
N GLU A 393 -50.25 -26.50 35.78
CA GLU A 393 -51.02 -25.74 34.81
C GLU A 393 -52.27 -25.20 35.50
N ASN A 394 -52.24 -23.95 35.98
CA ASN A 394 -53.46 -23.15 36.08
C ASN A 394 -53.21 -21.64 36.27
N THR A 395 -54.06 -20.87 35.58
CA THR A 395 -54.53 -19.50 35.91
C THR A 395 -53.88 -18.28 35.20
N ARG A 396 -54.58 -17.86 34.13
CA ARG A 396 -55.00 -16.49 33.73
C ARG A 396 -54.01 -15.52 33.04
N ASP A 397 -54.29 -15.36 31.75
CA ASP A 397 -54.61 -14.12 31.01
C ASP A 397 -53.68 -12.89 31.13
N THR A 398 -52.94 -12.61 30.04
CA THR A 398 -53.21 -11.45 29.16
C THR A 398 -52.42 -11.55 27.85
N GLU A 399 -53.11 -11.20 26.76
CA GLU A 399 -52.68 -11.18 25.36
C GLU A 399 -51.48 -10.27 25.09
N VAL A 400 -50.55 -10.67 24.19
CA VAL A 400 -50.01 -9.85 23.09
C VAL A 400 -49.49 -10.75 21.96
N ASP A 401 -50.13 -10.63 20.81
CA ASP A 401 -49.74 -10.81 19.40
C ASP A 401 -48.68 -11.84 18.96
N ARG A 402 -49.15 -12.72 18.06
CA ARG A 402 -48.37 -13.55 17.15
C ARG A 402 -47.75 -12.71 16.04
N GLU A 403 -46.42 -12.65 15.96
CA GLU A 403 -45.73 -12.51 14.68
C GLU A 403 -44.56 -13.49 14.58
N GLY A 404 -44.66 -14.41 13.61
CA GLY A 404 -43.59 -15.32 13.23
C GLY A 404 -42.46 -14.56 12.57
N GLY A 405 -41.37 -14.33 13.31
CA GLY A 405 -40.13 -13.80 12.76
C GLY A 405 -39.39 -14.87 11.94
N THR A 406 -39.61 -14.88 10.63
CA THR A 406 -38.68 -15.49 9.68
C THR A 406 -37.31 -14.86 9.87
N SER A 407 -36.33 -15.66 10.30
CA SER A 407 -34.91 -15.29 10.30
C SER A 407 -34.45 -15.05 8.86
N SER A 408 -34.62 -13.82 8.38
CA SER A 408 -34.01 -13.38 7.14
C SER A 408 -32.52 -13.22 7.39
N VAL A 409 -31.73 -14.09 6.76
CA VAL A 409 -30.31 -13.84 6.54
C VAL A 409 -30.22 -12.45 5.91
N PRO A 410 -29.51 -11.47 6.51
CA PRO A 410 -29.45 -10.14 5.93
C PRO A 410 -28.84 -10.25 4.54
N VAL A 411 -29.64 -9.90 3.52
CA VAL A 411 -29.20 -9.78 2.14
C VAL A 411 -28.01 -8.83 2.16
N LYS A 412 -26.86 -9.32 1.73
CA LYS A 412 -25.62 -8.55 1.67
C LYS A 412 -25.82 -7.48 0.60
N GLU A 413 -26.30 -6.29 0.99
CA GLU A 413 -26.38 -5.14 0.09
C GLU A 413 -25.03 -5.00 -0.62
N ALA A 414 -25.06 -4.94 -1.95
CA ALA A 414 -23.86 -4.79 -2.75
C ALA A 414 -23.21 -3.47 -2.34
N ALA A 415 -21.96 -3.55 -1.88
CA ALA A 415 -21.21 -2.34 -1.54
C ALA A 415 -21.19 -1.41 -2.77
N PRO A 416 -21.41 -0.10 -2.58
CA PRO A 416 -21.39 0.86 -3.69
C PRO A 416 -20.05 0.78 -4.43
N PHE A 417 -20.05 1.13 -5.71
CA PHE A 417 -18.86 1.10 -6.56
C PHE A 417 -17.88 2.21 -6.15
N ASP A 418 -16.64 1.83 -5.82
CA ASP A 418 -15.57 2.79 -5.48
C ASP A 418 -14.96 3.37 -6.75
N VAL A 419 -15.26 4.64 -7.04
CA VAL A 419 -14.77 5.33 -8.24
C VAL A 419 -13.27 5.66 -8.18
N ASP A 420 -12.67 5.66 -6.98
CA ASP A 420 -11.28 6.08 -6.82
C ASP A 420 -10.30 5.05 -7.37
N ILE A 421 -10.65 3.76 -7.33
CA ILE A 421 -9.81 2.67 -7.83
C ILE A 421 -9.56 2.80 -9.35
N PRO A 422 -10.58 2.83 -10.23
CA PRO A 422 -10.36 3.03 -11.66
C PRO A 422 -9.78 4.43 -11.96
N THR A 423 -10.15 5.46 -11.21
CA THR A 423 -9.55 6.80 -11.36
C THR A 423 -8.04 6.77 -11.14
N LYS A 424 -7.58 6.10 -10.06
CA LYS A 424 -6.14 5.90 -9.80
C LYS A 424 -5.48 5.14 -10.95
N PHE A 425 -6.13 4.09 -11.46
CA PHE A 425 -5.57 3.29 -12.55
C PHE A 425 -5.19 4.14 -13.76
N PHE A 426 -6.15 4.89 -14.31
CA PHE A 426 -5.90 5.73 -15.48
C PHE A 426 -4.96 6.90 -15.18
N THR A 427 -5.10 7.54 -14.01
CA THR A 427 -4.27 8.69 -13.64
C THR A 427 -2.80 8.32 -13.58
N TYR A 428 -2.45 7.26 -12.83
CA TYR A 428 -1.05 6.88 -12.64
C TYR A 428 -0.45 6.22 -13.88
N THR A 429 -1.24 5.49 -14.68
CA THR A 429 -0.80 5.00 -15.99
C THR A 429 -0.41 6.17 -16.90
N ALA A 430 -1.26 7.20 -16.99
CA ALA A 430 -0.99 8.37 -17.82
C ALA A 430 0.22 9.18 -17.33
N MET A 431 0.33 9.39 -16.01
CA MET A 431 1.50 10.07 -15.42
C MET A 431 2.81 9.39 -15.80
N THR A 432 2.88 8.06 -15.66
CA THR A 432 4.10 7.32 -15.95
C THR A 432 4.38 7.23 -17.43
N TRP A 433 3.36 7.06 -18.27
CA TRP A 433 3.52 7.11 -19.73
C TRP A 433 4.07 8.47 -20.18
N VAL A 434 3.54 9.57 -19.66
CA VAL A 434 4.05 10.92 -19.95
C VAL A 434 5.50 11.08 -19.48
N ALA A 435 5.82 10.62 -18.26
CA ALA A 435 7.17 10.71 -17.72
C ALA A 435 8.19 9.88 -18.54
N ALA A 436 7.82 8.68 -18.97
CA ALA A 436 8.73 7.74 -19.62
C ALA A 436 8.84 7.91 -21.15
N GLU A 437 7.85 8.52 -21.81
CA GLU A 437 7.83 8.75 -23.27
C GLU A 437 7.81 10.25 -23.60
N TRP A 438 6.73 10.96 -23.27
CA TRP A 438 6.50 12.33 -23.71
C TRP A 438 7.52 13.35 -23.20
N CYS A 439 7.95 13.21 -21.94
CA CYS A 439 8.95 14.12 -21.39
C CYS A 439 10.27 14.03 -22.17
N HIS A 440 10.67 12.85 -22.64
CA HIS A 440 11.89 12.72 -23.47
C HIS A 440 11.73 13.40 -24.83
N TYR A 441 10.58 13.26 -25.49
CA TYR A 441 10.28 14.01 -26.71
C TYR A 441 10.31 15.53 -26.47
N LEU A 442 9.76 16.00 -25.35
CA LEU A 442 9.79 17.40 -24.98
C LEU A 442 11.22 17.89 -24.74
N PHE A 443 12.04 17.14 -24.01
CA PHE A 443 13.45 17.48 -23.77
C PHE A 443 14.23 17.55 -25.08
N HIS A 444 14.02 16.61 -25.99
CA HIS A 444 14.65 16.61 -27.31
C HIS A 444 14.22 17.84 -28.15
N TYR A 445 12.92 18.14 -28.19
CA TYR A 445 12.38 19.31 -28.90
C TYR A 445 12.92 20.63 -28.36
N MET A 446 13.09 20.74 -27.04
CA MET A 446 13.64 21.92 -26.38
C MET A 446 15.18 21.96 -26.38
N ASN A 447 15.84 21.01 -27.03
CA ASN A 447 17.30 20.85 -27.06
C ASN A 447 17.94 20.75 -25.66
N ILE A 448 17.26 20.09 -24.73
CA ILE A 448 17.74 19.77 -23.37
C ILE A 448 18.37 18.37 -23.38
N VAL A 449 19.38 18.23 -24.23
CA VAL A 449 20.18 17.01 -24.44
C VAL A 449 21.64 17.31 -24.10
N ALA A 450 22.42 16.27 -23.77
CA ALA A 450 23.80 16.42 -23.27
C ALA A 450 24.82 16.81 -24.35
#